data_AF-A0A2K3M329-F1
#
_entry.id   AF-A0A2K3M329-F1
#
_cell.length_a   1.000
_cell.length_b   1.000
_cell.length_c   1.000
_cell.angle_alpha   90.00
_cell.angle_beta   90.00
_cell.angle_gamma   90.00
#
_symmetry.space_group_name_H-M   'P 1'
#
loop_
_entity.id
_entity.type
_entity.pdbx_description
1 polymer ?
#
loop_
_entity_poly.entity_id
_entity_poly.type
_entity_poly.pdbx_seq_one_letter_code
_entity_poly.pdbx_strand_id
1 'polypeptide(L)' 'MIRSFLYVVLNLVVFSSIFISQSLALTRSPEVWALQDLYRSLNYSEALRGWNGSDPCEESWTGVACSGSSVIQL' A
#
# COMPACT_ATOMS: atom_id res chain seq x y z
N MET A 1 -9.77 17.96 37.36
CA MET A 1 -10.24 18.26 35.99
C MET A 1 -9.12 18.18 34.95
N ILE A 2 -8.06 18.99 35.05
CA ILE A 2 -6.96 19.05 34.07
C ILE A 2 -6.24 17.69 33.83
N ARG A 3 -6.04 16.90 34.87
CA ARG A 3 -5.38 15.57 34.77
C ARG A 3 -6.17 14.57 33.91
N SER A 4 -7.49 14.63 33.96
CA SER A 4 -8.37 13.78 33.15
C SER A 4 -8.41 14.27 31.71
N PHE A 5 -8.43 15.58 31.49
CA PHE A 5 -8.36 16.19 30.16
C PHE A 5 -7.05 15.84 29.42
N LEU A 6 -5.91 15.96 30.10
CA LEU A 6 -4.61 15.56 29.54
C LEU A 6 -4.56 14.07 29.16
N TYR A 7 -5.20 13.21 29.96
CA TYR A 7 -5.25 11.78 29.69
C TYR A 7 -6.09 11.45 28.44
N VAL A 8 -7.23 12.14 28.26
CA VAL A 8 -8.08 11.97 27.08
C VAL A 8 -7.36 12.42 25.81
N VAL A 9 -6.68 13.58 25.84
CA VAL A 9 -5.91 14.08 24.69
C VAL A 9 -4.77 13.13 24.34
N LEU A 10 -4.03 12.63 25.34
CA LEU A 10 -2.94 11.68 25.11
C LEU A 10 -3.44 10.39 24.42
N ASN A 11 -4.53 9.81 24.90
CA ASN A 11 -5.11 8.61 24.29
C ASN A 11 -5.58 8.90 22.86
N LEU A 12 -6.25 10.02 22.62
CA LEU A 12 -6.73 10.39 21.29
C LEU A 12 -5.59 10.50 20.27
N VAL A 13 -4.47 11.13 20.67
CA VAL A 13 -3.28 11.26 19.82
C VAL A 13 -2.68 9.88 19.51
N VAL A 14 -2.49 9.04 20.54
CA VAL A 14 -1.94 7.68 20.36
C VAL A 14 -2.81 6.83 19.44
N PHE A 15 -4.13 6.84 19.62
CA PHE A 15 -5.06 6.11 18.75
C PHE A 15 -5.01 6.60 17.30
N SER A 16 -4.90 7.91 17.08
CA SER A 16 -4.82 8.49 15.73
C SER A 16 -3.54 8.07 14.99
N SER A 17 -2.40 8.02 15.69
CA SER A 17 -1.11 7.61 15.09
C SER A 17 -1.10 6.14 14.67
N ILE A 18 -1.72 5.26 15.46
CA ILE A 18 -1.82 3.83 15.14
C ILE A 18 -2.67 3.59 13.88
N PHE A 19 -3.73 4.39 13.68
CA PHE A 19 -4.56 4.32 12.48
C PHE A 19 -3.82 4.73 11.21
N ILE A 20 -2.91 5.70 11.30
CA ILE A 20 -2.12 6.18 10.14
C ILE A 20 -1.04 5.16 9.76
N SER A 21 -0.42 4.47 10.73
CA SER A 21 0.60 3.45 10.42
C SER A 21 0.03 2.23 9.68
N GLN A 22 -1.25 1.92 9.86
CA GLN A 22 -1.90 0.80 9.15
C GLN A 22 -2.21 1.11 7.68
N SER A 23 -2.12 2.38 7.25
CA SER A 23 -2.29 2.75 5.85
C SER A 23 -1.00 2.70 5.03
N LEU A 24 0.16 2.41 5.66
CA LEU A 24 1.33 1.85 4.96
C LEU A 24 1.03 0.37 4.65
N ALA A 25 -0.03 0.14 3.90
CA ALA A 25 -0.47 -1.20 3.63
C ALA A 25 0.33 -1.72 2.43
N LEU A 26 1.11 -2.75 2.72
CA LEU A 26 1.78 -3.59 1.75
C LEU A 26 0.70 -4.18 0.83
N THR A 27 0.82 -4.00 -0.49
CA THR A 27 -0.07 -4.66 -1.45
C THR A 27 -0.07 -6.17 -1.15
N ARG A 28 -1.26 -6.77 -1.13
CA ARG A 28 -1.43 -8.18 -0.75
C ARG A 28 -0.51 -9.05 -1.63
N SER A 29 0.32 -9.86 -0.97
CA SER A 29 1.26 -10.80 -1.61
C SER A 29 0.70 -11.58 -2.82
N PRO A 30 -0.55 -12.10 -2.82
CA PRO A 30 -1.10 -12.78 -3.99
C PRO A 30 -1.31 -11.86 -5.22
N GLU A 31 -1.60 -10.58 -5.04
CA GLU A 31 -1.77 -9.63 -6.16
C GLU A 31 -0.42 -9.36 -6.83
N VAL A 32 0.64 -9.17 -6.04
CA VAL A 32 2.02 -9.00 -6.53
C VAL A 32 2.47 -10.22 -7.33
N TRP A 33 2.14 -11.44 -6.87
CA TRP A 33 2.47 -12.66 -7.61
C TRP A 33 1.71 -12.80 -8.93
N ALA A 34 0.42 -12.48 -8.96
CA ALA A 34 -0.38 -12.51 -10.19
C ALA A 34 0.16 -11.51 -11.22
N LEU A 35 0.51 -10.30 -10.78
CA LEU A 35 1.18 -9.28 -11.58
C LEU A 35 2.54 -9.78 -12.10
N GLN A 36 3.34 -10.43 -11.28
CA GLN A 36 4.64 -10.95 -11.70
C GLN A 36 4.50 -12.06 -12.76
N ASP A 37 3.47 -12.90 -12.66
CA ASP A 37 3.17 -13.94 -13.66
C ASP A 37 2.70 -13.34 -14.99
N LEU A 38 1.91 -12.25 -14.93
CA LEU A 38 1.55 -11.47 -16.11
C LEU A 38 2.78 -10.82 -16.75
N TYR A 39 3.68 -10.23 -15.96
CA TYR A 39 4.93 -9.65 -16.46
C TYR A 39 5.79 -10.67 -17.20
N ARG A 40 5.87 -11.88 -16.65
CA ARG A 40 6.56 -13.01 -17.29
C ARG A 40 5.86 -13.46 -18.58
N SER A 41 4.54 -13.52 -18.57
CA SER A 41 3.72 -13.87 -19.75
C SER A 41 3.87 -12.84 -20.87
N LEU A 42 4.12 -11.58 -20.52
CA LEU A 42 4.41 -10.48 -21.45
C LEU A 42 5.91 -10.38 -21.81
N ASN A 43 6.69 -11.42 -21.52
CA ASN A 43 8.11 -11.54 -21.83
C ASN A 43 8.96 -10.36 -21.32
N TYR A 44 8.68 -9.90 -20.10
CA TYR A 44 9.42 -8.82 -19.44
C TYR A 44 9.44 -7.52 -20.27
N SER A 45 8.28 -7.12 -20.80
CA SER A 45 8.15 -5.95 -21.65
C SER A 45 8.67 -4.67 -21.00
N GLU A 46 9.54 -3.96 -21.70
CA GLU A 46 10.14 -2.70 -21.22
C GLU A 46 9.11 -1.55 -21.10
N ALA A 47 7.92 -1.72 -21.67
CA ALA A 47 6.81 -0.78 -21.52
C ALA A 47 6.24 -0.78 -20.09
N LEU A 48 6.38 -1.90 -19.36
CA LEU A 48 5.88 -2.07 -17.99
C LEU A 48 6.94 -1.63 -16.96
N ARG A 49 7.27 -0.34 -17.01
CA ARG A 49 8.26 0.25 -16.10
C ARG A 49 7.80 0.13 -14.64
N GLY A 50 8.71 -0.32 -13.80
CA GLY A 50 8.50 -0.47 -12.36
C GLY A 50 8.10 -1.88 -11.92
N TRP A 51 7.76 -2.79 -12.84
CA TRP A 51 7.35 -4.16 -12.51
C TRP A 51 8.54 -5.02 -12.08
N ASN A 52 9.04 -4.78 -10.86
CA ASN A 52 10.26 -5.39 -10.33
C ASN A 52 9.98 -6.41 -9.20
N GLY A 53 8.72 -6.59 -8.80
CA GLY A 53 8.30 -7.45 -7.69
C GLY A 53 8.21 -6.74 -6.33
N SER A 54 8.46 -5.43 -6.28
CA SER A 54 8.14 -4.52 -5.17
C SER A 54 6.63 -4.31 -4.99
N ASP A 55 6.26 -3.45 -4.05
CA ASP A 55 4.88 -3.06 -3.84
C ASP A 55 4.39 -2.18 -5.03
N PRO A 56 3.42 -2.66 -5.84
CA PRO A 56 2.91 -1.92 -7.00
C PRO A 56 2.20 -0.62 -6.64
N CYS A 57 1.60 -0.55 -5.44
CA CYS A 57 0.86 0.63 -4.99
C CYS A 57 1.78 1.68 -4.35
N GLU A 58 2.92 1.26 -3.78
CA GLU A 58 3.94 2.18 -3.28
C GLU A 58 4.81 2.72 -4.43
N GLU A 59 5.23 1.85 -5.35
CA GLU A 59 6.13 2.23 -6.46
C GLU A 59 5.38 2.68 -7.73
N SER A 60 4.04 2.78 -7.68
CA SER A 60 3.21 3.31 -8.77
C SER A 60 3.52 2.68 -10.14
N TRP A 61 3.41 1.35 -10.21
CA TRP A 61 3.76 0.61 -11.42
C TRP A 61 3.00 1.09 -12.66
N THR A 62 3.68 1.10 -13.80
CA THR A 62 3.08 1.57 -15.06
C THR A 62 1.91 0.68 -15.45
N GLY A 63 0.73 1.28 -15.66
CA GLY A 63 -0.50 0.57 -16.02
C GLY A 63 -1.30 0.05 -14.82
N VAL A 64 -0.75 0.11 -13.60
CA VAL A 64 -1.42 -0.37 -12.39
C VAL A 64 -2.06 0.80 -11.65
N ALA A 65 -3.36 0.74 -11.37
CA ALA A 65 -4.03 1.70 -10.50
C ALA A 65 -4.37 1.04 -9.16
N CYS A 66 -4.09 1.76 -8.08
CA CYS A 66 -4.37 1.31 -6.72
C CYS A 66 -5.37 2.23 -6.01
N SER A 67 -6.19 1.62 -5.13
CA SER A 67 -6.99 2.34 -4.15
C SER A 67 -6.55 1.92 -2.76
N GLY A 68 -5.82 2.78 -2.07
CA GLY A 68 -5.05 2.39 -0.90
C GLY A 68 -4.03 1.32 -1.30
N SER A 69 -4.16 0.12 -0.75
CA SER A 69 -3.22 -1.00 -0.93
C SER A 69 -3.83 -2.19 -1.66
N SER A 70 -4.88 -1.93 -2.43
CA SER A 70 -5.48 -2.90 -3.34
C SER A 70 -5.37 -2.39 -4.76
N VAL A 71 -4.93 -3.27 -5.65
CA VAL A 71 -4.93 -3.02 -7.09
C VAL A 71 -6.37 -3.05 -7.59
N ILE A 72 -6.80 -1.98 -8.26
CA ILE A 72 -8.16 -1.84 -8.80
C ILE A 72 -8.21 -1.89 -10.32
N GLN A 73 -7.08 -1.63 -11.00
CA GLN A 73 -7.03 -1.63 -12.46
C GLN A 73 -5.63 -1.98 -12.98
N LEU A 74 -5.60 -2.62 -14.15
CA LEU A 74 -4.43 -3.11 -14.90
C LEU A 74 -4.64 -2.89 -16.40
#